data_AF-A0A4V6KTY0-F1
#
_entry.id   AF-A0A4V6KTY0-F1
#
_cell.length_a   1.000
_cell.length_b   1.000
_cell.length_c   1.000
_cell.angle_alpha   90.00
_cell.angle_beta   90.00
_cell.angle_gamma   90.00
#
_symmetry.space_group_name_H-M   'P 1'
#
loop_
_entity.id
_entity.type
_entity.pdbx_description
1 polymer ?
#
loop_
_entity_poly.entity_id
_entity_poly.type
_entity_poly.pdbx_seq_one_letter_code
_entity_poly.pdbx_strand_id
1 'polypeptide(L)'
;MCQITEDLFFSDPYQDHERNQFDEALLPQVLALRDDAALKLAVAGLKHRFLSKAEALLHGDIHSGSIFVAEGKLKAIDAEFGFYGPIGFDIGTALGNLLLNYCGLPGLFGPRDAAAGREQRLQDVRELWLIFADRFLALCHQHSRDATLALPGYAEQFLQQVWADAVGYCGTELIRRTIGLAHVADLDSITDAEMRAECQRNALNLGRALIVNAPHIEHIDALLARIRQHG
;
A
#
# COMPACT_ATOMS: atom_id res chain seq x y z
N MET A 1 4.09 -4.51 -19.64
CA MET A 1 3.46 -3.55 -18.72
C MET A 1 3.28 -4.16 -17.35
N CYS A 2 2.51 -5.25 -17.21
CA CYS A 2 2.46 -6.02 -15.95
C CYS A 2 3.85 -6.46 -15.46
N GLN A 3 4.74 -6.89 -16.37
CA GLN A 3 6.11 -7.30 -16.02
C GLN A 3 6.90 -6.23 -15.24
N ILE A 4 6.71 -4.94 -15.54
CA ILE A 4 7.40 -3.86 -14.80
C ILE A 4 6.88 -3.82 -13.37
N THR A 5 5.56 -3.83 -13.18
CA THR A 5 4.94 -3.89 -11.85
C THR A 5 5.34 -5.17 -11.11
N GLU A 6 5.38 -6.32 -11.79
CA GLU A 6 5.76 -7.60 -11.21
C GLU A 6 7.18 -7.61 -10.64
N ASP A 7 8.13 -7.07 -11.41
CA ASP A 7 9.53 -6.97 -11.01
C ASP A 7 9.64 -5.99 -9.82
N LEU A 8 9.12 -4.77 -9.98
CA LEU A 8 9.35 -3.68 -9.05
C LEU A 8 8.58 -3.81 -7.73
N PHE A 9 7.40 -4.43 -7.71
CA PHE A 9 6.62 -4.60 -6.48
C PHE A 9 6.96 -5.86 -5.71
N PHE A 10 7.29 -6.95 -6.41
CA PHE A 10 7.26 -8.29 -5.83
C PHE A 10 8.57 -9.07 -5.98
N SER A 11 9.56 -8.54 -6.70
CA SER A 11 10.81 -9.25 -6.98
C SER A 11 12.01 -8.44 -6.50
N ASP A 12 12.27 -7.30 -7.13
CA ASP A 12 13.51 -6.54 -6.97
C ASP A 12 13.79 -6.12 -5.52
N PRO A 13 12.84 -5.53 -4.75
CA PRO A 13 13.12 -5.05 -3.39
C PRO A 13 13.52 -6.15 -2.40
N TYR A 14 13.24 -7.43 -2.71
CA TYR A 14 13.43 -8.57 -1.79
C TYR A 14 14.61 -9.46 -2.18
N GLN A 15 15.42 -9.01 -3.13
CA GLN A 15 16.63 -9.69 -3.59
C GLN A 15 17.74 -8.67 -3.88
N ASP A 16 18.94 -9.16 -4.17
CA ASP A 16 20.00 -8.30 -4.71
C ASP A 16 19.75 -8.07 -6.20
N HIS A 17 19.45 -6.81 -6.56
CA HIS A 17 19.07 -6.44 -7.91
C HIS A 17 19.57 -5.03 -8.24
N GLU A 18 20.07 -4.85 -9.45
CA GLU A 18 20.73 -3.60 -9.91
C GLU A 18 19.80 -2.38 -9.94
N ARG A 19 18.49 -2.61 -10.01
CA ARG A 19 17.48 -1.54 -10.03
C ARG A 19 17.19 -0.96 -8.65
N ASN A 20 17.55 -1.67 -7.58
CA ASN A 20 17.32 -1.16 -6.23
C ASN A 20 18.25 0.01 -5.95
N GLN A 21 17.69 1.09 -5.39
CA GLN A 21 18.41 2.29 -5.03
C GLN A 21 18.06 2.65 -3.58
N PHE A 22 19.07 2.83 -2.73
CA PHE A 22 18.87 3.20 -1.34
C PHE A 22 20.17 3.76 -0.74
N ASP A 23 20.02 4.60 0.28
CA ASP A 23 21.15 5.15 1.04
C ASP A 23 21.85 4.02 1.83
N GLU A 24 23.19 4.05 1.93
CA GLU A 24 23.98 3.03 2.64
C GLU A 24 23.53 2.81 4.09
N ALA A 25 22.99 3.87 4.73
CA ALA A 25 22.41 3.83 6.07
C ALA A 25 21.25 2.82 6.21
N LEU A 26 20.59 2.43 5.11
CA LEU A 26 19.51 1.44 5.09
C LEU A 26 19.99 0.01 4.83
N LEU A 27 21.28 -0.20 4.54
CA LEU A 27 21.81 -1.52 4.21
C LEU A 27 21.44 -2.61 5.23
N PRO A 28 21.51 -2.37 6.57
CA PRO A 28 21.08 -3.37 7.54
C PRO A 28 19.61 -3.80 7.39
N GLN A 29 18.72 -2.85 7.12
CA GLN A 29 17.29 -3.12 6.91
C GLN A 29 17.05 -3.84 5.59
N VAL A 30 17.74 -3.44 4.52
CA VAL A 30 17.65 -4.10 3.22
C VAL A 30 18.09 -5.56 3.31
N LEU A 31 19.22 -5.84 3.96
CA LEU A 31 19.68 -7.21 4.18
C LEU A 31 18.68 -8.02 5.02
N ALA A 32 18.13 -7.43 6.09
CA ALA A 32 17.12 -8.08 6.91
C ALA A 32 15.86 -8.45 6.11
N LEU A 33 15.40 -7.59 5.18
CA LEU A 33 14.27 -7.91 4.30
C LEU A 33 14.59 -9.03 3.30
N ARG A 34 15.81 -9.06 2.76
CA ARG A 34 16.27 -10.08 1.80
C ARG A 34 16.40 -11.46 2.43
N ASP A 35 16.75 -11.52 3.71
CA ASP A 35 16.90 -12.75 4.50
C ASP A 35 15.59 -13.20 5.18
N ASP A 36 14.53 -12.38 5.12
CA ASP A 36 13.26 -12.68 5.76
C ASP A 36 12.40 -13.65 4.94
N ALA A 37 12.46 -14.93 5.32
CA ALA A 37 11.68 -15.98 4.69
C ALA A 37 10.15 -15.77 4.81
N ALA A 38 9.66 -15.23 5.94
CA ALA A 38 8.23 -15.03 6.15
C ALA A 38 7.69 -13.90 5.26
N LEU A 39 8.45 -12.81 5.16
CA LEU A 39 8.16 -11.72 4.23
C LEU A 39 8.13 -12.22 2.78
N LYS A 40 9.18 -12.92 2.34
CA LYS A 40 9.28 -13.39 0.96
C LYS A 40 8.18 -14.39 0.59
N LEU A 41 7.76 -15.24 1.52
CA LEU A 41 6.63 -16.13 1.31
C LEU A 41 5.32 -15.36 1.14
N ALA A 42 5.08 -14.34 1.98
CA ALA A 42 3.89 -13.50 1.88
C ALA A 42 3.88 -12.67 0.57
N VAL A 43 5.03 -12.11 0.16
CA VAL A 43 5.20 -11.42 -1.12
C VAL A 43 4.95 -12.34 -2.30
N ALA A 44 5.45 -13.58 -2.27
CA ALA A 44 5.18 -14.56 -3.32
C ALA A 44 3.67 -14.86 -3.44
N GLY A 45 2.96 -14.92 -2.31
CA GLY A 45 1.50 -15.04 -2.30
C GLY A 45 0.79 -13.85 -2.94
N LEU A 46 1.24 -12.63 -2.66
CA LEU A 46 0.72 -11.41 -3.29
C LEU A 46 1.01 -11.39 -4.80
N LYS A 47 2.25 -11.72 -5.21
CA LYS A 47 2.63 -11.85 -6.62
C LYS A 47 1.76 -12.84 -7.37
N HIS A 48 1.53 -14.02 -6.80
CA HIS A 48 0.67 -15.04 -7.40
C HIS A 48 -0.75 -14.50 -7.62
N ARG A 49 -1.31 -13.77 -6.65
CA ARG A 49 -2.65 -13.18 -6.78
C ARG A 49 -2.69 -12.07 -7.82
N PHE A 50 -1.70 -11.19 -7.85
CA PHE A 50 -1.54 -10.18 -8.89
C PHE A 50 -1.54 -10.79 -10.30
N LEU A 51 -0.88 -11.94 -10.48
CA LEU A 51 -0.76 -12.63 -11.77
C LEU A 51 -1.98 -13.45 -12.18
N SER A 52 -2.81 -13.90 -11.22
CA SER A 52 -3.83 -14.93 -11.47
C SER A 52 -5.28 -14.49 -11.19
N LYS A 53 -5.49 -13.43 -10.40
CA LYS A 53 -6.84 -12.98 -10.00
C LYS A 53 -7.32 -11.85 -10.91
N ALA A 54 -8.10 -12.20 -11.92
CA ALA A 54 -8.80 -11.23 -12.78
C ALA A 54 -10.14 -10.80 -12.15
N GLU A 55 -10.11 -9.94 -11.12
CA GLU A 55 -11.31 -9.53 -10.37
C GLU A 55 -12.00 -8.29 -10.95
N ALA A 56 -11.23 -7.27 -11.33
CA ALA A 56 -11.74 -6.05 -11.94
C ALA A 56 -10.73 -5.42 -12.89
N LEU A 57 -11.21 -4.54 -13.79
CA LEU A 57 -10.32 -3.65 -14.54
C LEU A 57 -9.77 -2.60 -13.57
N LEU A 58 -8.49 -2.73 -13.25
CA LEU A 58 -7.76 -1.83 -12.36
C LEU A 58 -7.27 -0.60 -13.12
N HIS A 59 -6.92 0.43 -12.37
CA HIS A 59 -6.05 1.50 -12.82
C HIS A 59 -4.60 1.02 -12.92
N GLY A 60 -4.14 0.22 -11.94
CA GLY A 60 -2.84 -0.45 -11.97
C GLY A 60 -1.64 0.40 -11.51
N ASP A 61 -1.85 1.67 -11.15
CA ASP A 61 -0.80 2.54 -10.57
C ASP A 61 -1.40 3.76 -9.84
N ILE A 62 -2.37 3.53 -8.95
CA ILE A 62 -2.91 4.61 -8.11
C ILE A 62 -1.90 4.97 -7.04
N HIS A 63 -1.30 6.14 -7.17
CA HIS A 63 -0.48 6.81 -6.16
C HIS A 63 -0.80 8.31 -6.10
N SER A 64 -0.26 9.03 -5.12
CA SER A 64 -0.56 10.46 -4.91
C SER A 64 -0.22 11.33 -6.14
N GLY A 65 0.83 10.97 -6.88
CA GLY A 65 1.18 11.60 -8.16
C GLY A 65 0.20 11.35 -9.32
N SER A 66 -0.68 10.34 -9.25
CA SER A 66 -1.67 9.99 -10.28
C SER A 66 -3.04 10.58 -9.99
N ILE A 67 -3.11 11.55 -9.08
CA ILE A 67 -4.37 12.16 -8.63
C ILE A 67 -4.24 13.69 -8.64
N PHE A 68 -5.09 14.35 -9.42
CA PHE A 68 -5.33 15.78 -9.28
C PHE A 68 -6.39 16.05 -8.23
N VAL A 69 -6.11 17.00 -7.35
CA VAL A 69 -7.03 17.48 -6.32
C VAL A 69 -7.28 18.98 -6.45
N ALA A 70 -8.52 19.38 -6.21
CA ALA A 70 -8.93 20.76 -5.97
C ALA A 70 -10.07 20.75 -4.95
N GLU A 71 -10.50 21.92 -4.48
CA GLU A 71 -11.60 21.99 -3.52
C GLU A 71 -12.86 21.27 -4.05
N GLY A 72 -13.30 20.23 -3.32
CA GLY A 72 -14.44 19.38 -3.69
C GLY A 72 -14.26 18.56 -4.97
N LYS A 73 -13.05 18.45 -5.53
CA LYS A 73 -12.79 17.77 -6.81
C LYS A 73 -11.58 16.85 -6.71
N LEU A 74 -11.73 15.65 -7.26
CA LEU A 74 -10.66 14.69 -7.41
C LEU A 74 -10.74 14.06 -8.81
N LYS A 75 -9.58 13.90 -9.46
CA LYS A 75 -9.46 13.23 -10.76
C LYS A 75 -8.24 12.30 -10.72
N ALA A 76 -8.48 11.00 -10.83
CA ALA A 76 -7.44 10.03 -11.14
C ALA A 76 -7.05 10.17 -12.61
N ILE A 77 -5.75 10.06 -12.90
CA ILE A 77 -5.15 10.16 -14.23
C ILE A 77 -4.15 9.04 -14.41
N ASP A 78 -3.70 8.83 -15.64
CA ASP A 78 -2.55 7.95 -15.94
C ASP A 78 -2.80 6.45 -15.67
N ALA A 79 -3.96 5.96 -16.12
CA ALA A 79 -4.33 4.54 -16.05
C ALA A 79 -3.60 3.67 -17.10
N GLU A 80 -2.36 4.01 -17.46
CA GLU A 80 -1.60 3.29 -18.49
C GLU A 80 -1.28 1.85 -18.08
N PHE A 81 -1.15 1.59 -16.78
CA PHE A 81 -0.96 0.26 -16.20
C PHE A 81 -2.25 -0.56 -16.06
N GLY A 82 -3.39 -0.07 -16.57
CA GLY A 82 -4.68 -0.71 -16.38
C GLY A 82 -4.74 -2.12 -16.97
N PHE A 83 -5.18 -3.08 -16.15
CA PHE A 83 -5.36 -4.49 -16.53
C PHE A 83 -6.42 -5.16 -15.63
N TYR A 84 -6.84 -6.38 -15.99
CA TYR A 84 -7.72 -7.17 -15.12
C TYR A 84 -6.91 -7.83 -14.01
N GLY A 85 -7.09 -7.35 -12.78
CA GLY A 85 -6.30 -7.77 -11.62
C GLY A 85 -7.09 -7.78 -10.32
N PRO A 86 -6.41 -8.02 -9.19
CA PRO A 86 -7.06 -8.07 -7.88
C PRO A 86 -7.45 -6.68 -7.40
N ILE A 87 -8.71 -6.51 -6.99
CA ILE A 87 -9.28 -5.20 -6.58
C ILE A 87 -8.47 -4.57 -5.45
N GLY A 88 -7.94 -5.39 -4.55
CA GLY A 88 -7.12 -4.93 -3.43
C GLY A 88 -5.85 -4.19 -3.86
N PHE A 89 -5.36 -4.35 -5.10
CA PHE A 89 -4.11 -3.71 -5.54
C PHE A 89 -4.21 -2.19 -5.57
N ASP A 90 -5.17 -1.61 -6.30
CA ASP A 90 -5.32 -0.15 -6.39
C ASP A 90 -5.61 0.50 -5.03
N ILE A 91 -6.40 -0.19 -4.18
CA ILE A 91 -6.71 0.27 -2.83
C ILE A 91 -5.44 0.23 -1.98
N GLY A 92 -4.69 -0.86 -2.05
CA GLY A 92 -3.45 -1.04 -1.33
C GLY A 92 -2.40 0.01 -1.69
N THR A 93 -2.19 0.29 -2.98
CA THR A 93 -1.22 1.32 -3.41
C THR A 93 -1.67 2.72 -3.00
N ALA A 94 -2.98 3.02 -3.04
CA ALA A 94 -3.52 4.29 -2.55
C ALA A 94 -3.25 4.47 -1.04
N LEU A 95 -3.56 3.44 -0.24
CA LEU A 95 -3.26 3.43 1.19
C LEU A 95 -1.76 3.53 1.47
N GLY A 96 -0.95 2.80 0.71
CA GLY A 96 0.51 2.82 0.82
C GLY A 96 1.08 4.21 0.63
N ASN A 97 0.55 4.98 -0.34
CA ASN A 97 0.99 6.36 -0.58
C ASN A 97 0.57 7.33 0.53
N LEU A 98 -0.60 7.15 1.16
CA LEU A 98 -0.95 7.91 2.37
C LEU A 98 0.02 7.58 3.52
N LEU A 99 0.44 6.32 3.63
CA LEU A 99 1.36 5.88 4.67
C LEU A 99 2.82 6.25 4.40
N LEU A 100 3.24 6.38 3.14
CA LEU A 100 4.55 6.94 2.78
C LEU A 100 4.64 8.39 3.25
N ASN A 101 3.59 9.19 3.00
CA ASN A 101 3.49 10.54 3.55
C ASN A 101 3.52 10.52 5.08
N TYR A 102 2.71 9.66 5.72
CA TYR A 102 2.72 9.48 7.19
C TYR A 102 4.14 9.24 7.75
N CYS A 103 4.92 8.37 7.09
CA CYS A 103 6.29 8.04 7.51
C CYS A 103 7.25 9.21 7.29
N GLY A 104 7.07 10.01 6.24
CA GLY A 104 7.93 11.16 5.92
C GLY A 104 7.64 12.43 6.72
N LEU A 105 6.42 12.61 7.24
CA LEU A 105 6.00 13.82 7.95
C LEU A 105 6.95 14.30 9.06
N PRO A 106 7.54 13.43 9.92
CA PRO A 106 8.52 13.85 10.93
C PRO A 106 9.76 14.55 10.36
N GLY A 107 10.17 14.21 9.13
CA GLY A 107 11.30 14.83 8.44
C GLY A 107 10.93 16.04 7.58
N LEU A 108 9.65 16.25 7.30
CA LEU A 108 9.17 17.35 6.46
C LEU A 108 8.68 18.56 7.26
N PHE A 109 8.22 18.34 8.49
CA PHE A 109 7.59 19.37 9.32
C PHE A 109 8.11 19.35 10.75
N GLY A 110 7.89 20.45 11.47
CA GLY A 110 8.18 20.50 12.91
C GLY A 110 7.30 19.51 13.70
N PRO A 111 7.72 19.09 14.91
CA PRO A 111 7.10 17.97 15.64
C PRO A 111 5.57 18.06 15.83
N ARG A 112 5.05 19.28 16.07
CA ARG A 112 3.62 19.52 16.25
C ARG A 112 2.83 19.27 14.96
N ASP A 113 3.30 19.84 13.84
CA ASP A 113 2.62 19.75 12.56
C ASP A 113 2.77 18.34 11.96
N ALA A 114 3.93 17.71 12.16
CA ALA A 114 4.14 16.31 11.82
C ALA A 114 3.17 15.39 12.58
N ALA A 115 3.00 15.58 13.90
CA ALA A 115 2.05 14.79 14.68
C ALA A 115 0.60 14.99 14.22
N ALA A 116 0.18 16.22 13.95
CA ALA A 116 -1.15 16.53 13.45
C ALA A 116 -1.39 15.92 12.05
N GLY A 117 -0.42 16.06 11.14
CA GLY A 117 -0.49 15.46 9.81
C GLY A 117 -0.54 13.94 9.86
N ARG A 118 0.22 13.30 10.77
CA ARG A 118 0.20 11.85 10.95
C ARG A 118 -1.15 11.35 11.40
N GLU A 119 -1.78 12.01 12.38
CA GLU A 119 -3.14 11.66 12.78
C GLU A 119 -4.14 11.89 11.64
N GLN A 120 -3.99 12.98 10.87
CA GLN A 120 -4.83 13.21 9.68
C GLN A 120 -4.71 12.04 8.68
N ARG A 121 -3.49 11.62 8.32
CA ARG A 121 -3.27 10.47 7.42
C ARG A 121 -3.91 9.17 7.92
N LEU A 122 -3.93 8.94 9.24
CA LEU A 122 -4.65 7.79 9.81
C LEU A 122 -6.18 7.91 9.62
N GLN A 123 -6.73 9.12 9.74
CA GLN A 123 -8.14 9.37 9.45
C GLN A 123 -8.44 9.21 7.95
N ASP A 124 -7.56 9.66 7.06
CA ASP A 124 -7.74 9.53 5.61
C ASP A 124 -7.70 8.05 5.19
N VAL A 125 -6.79 7.24 5.76
CA VAL A 125 -6.74 5.79 5.56
C VAL A 125 -8.05 5.13 6.01
N ARG A 126 -8.58 5.55 7.17
CA ARG A 126 -9.87 5.06 7.67
C ARG A 126 -11.02 5.41 6.75
N GLU A 127 -11.11 6.69 6.39
CA GLU A 127 -12.19 7.21 5.56
C GLU A 127 -12.19 6.56 4.18
N LEU A 128 -11.03 6.46 3.53
CA LEU A 128 -10.88 5.82 2.23
C LEU A 128 -11.41 4.38 2.26
N TRP A 129 -10.98 3.58 3.23
CA TRP A 129 -11.41 2.19 3.33
C TRP A 129 -12.91 2.07 3.64
N LEU A 130 -13.42 2.82 4.62
CA LEU A 130 -14.82 2.71 5.02
C LEU A 130 -15.77 3.15 3.90
N ILE A 131 -15.46 4.24 3.20
CA ILE A 131 -16.25 4.71 2.05
C ILE A 131 -16.18 3.70 0.90
N PHE A 132 -15.01 3.12 0.62
CA PHE A 132 -14.88 2.07 -0.39
C PHE A 132 -15.73 0.85 -0.03
N ALA A 133 -15.58 0.32 1.19
CA ALA A 133 -16.30 -0.85 1.68
C ALA A 133 -17.82 -0.68 1.61
N ASP A 134 -18.33 0.43 2.14
CA ASP A 134 -19.77 0.75 2.14
C ASP A 134 -20.33 0.83 0.72
N ARG A 135 -19.67 1.59 -0.16
CA ARG A 135 -20.12 1.75 -1.55
C ARG A 135 -20.00 0.46 -2.34
N PHE A 136 -18.93 -0.30 -2.15
CA PHE A 136 -18.72 -1.59 -2.81
C PHE A 136 -19.86 -2.55 -2.47
N LEU A 137 -20.16 -2.72 -1.18
CA LEU A 137 -21.25 -3.59 -0.73
C LEU A 137 -22.62 -3.10 -1.21
N ALA A 138 -22.88 -1.80 -1.15
CA ALA A 138 -24.13 -1.22 -1.66
C ALA A 138 -24.33 -1.52 -3.15
N LEU A 139 -23.27 -1.37 -3.97
CA LEU A 139 -23.31 -1.70 -5.39
C LEU A 139 -23.49 -3.20 -5.64
N CYS A 140 -22.81 -4.06 -4.88
CA CYS A 140 -23.00 -5.50 -4.96
C CYS A 140 -24.46 -5.89 -4.67
N HIS A 141 -25.07 -5.34 -3.61
CA HIS A 141 -26.45 -5.64 -3.25
C HIS A 141 -27.47 -5.10 -4.25
N GLN A 142 -27.21 -3.94 -4.84
CA GLN A 142 -28.15 -3.30 -5.78
C GLN A 142 -28.03 -3.82 -7.22
N HIS A 143 -26.84 -4.28 -7.61
CA HIS A 143 -26.54 -4.50 -9.03
C HIS A 143 -25.98 -5.89 -9.37
N SER A 144 -25.77 -6.77 -8.39
CA SER A 144 -25.41 -8.16 -8.70
C SER A 144 -26.52 -8.83 -9.50
N ARG A 145 -26.16 -9.33 -10.69
CA ARG A 145 -27.09 -10.00 -11.62
C ARG A 145 -27.02 -11.51 -11.52
N ASP A 146 -25.93 -12.03 -10.97
CA ASP A 146 -25.75 -13.45 -10.76
C ASP A 146 -26.41 -13.86 -9.44
N ALA A 147 -27.31 -14.85 -9.48
CA ALA A 147 -28.09 -15.27 -8.32
C ALA A 147 -27.24 -15.88 -7.19
N THR A 148 -26.11 -16.51 -7.55
CA THR A 148 -25.22 -17.13 -6.55
C THR A 148 -24.31 -16.11 -5.89
N LEU A 149 -23.81 -15.15 -6.66
CA LEU A 149 -23.01 -14.04 -6.13
C LEU A 149 -23.87 -13.00 -5.39
N ALA A 150 -25.18 -12.94 -5.66
CA ALA A 150 -26.13 -12.11 -4.94
C ALA A 150 -26.63 -12.74 -3.62
N LEU A 151 -26.14 -13.93 -3.25
CA LEU A 151 -26.49 -14.55 -1.98
C LEU A 151 -26.07 -13.64 -0.80
N PRO A 152 -26.96 -13.34 0.15
CA PRO A 152 -26.62 -12.51 1.31
C PRO A 152 -25.41 -13.07 2.07
N GLY A 153 -24.42 -12.21 2.37
CA GLY A 153 -23.19 -12.56 3.06
C GLY A 153 -21.99 -12.84 2.13
N TYR A 154 -22.21 -13.16 0.85
CA TYR A 154 -21.10 -13.43 -0.07
C TYR A 154 -20.26 -12.18 -0.36
N ALA A 155 -20.91 -11.03 -0.58
CA ALA A 155 -20.22 -9.78 -0.87
C ALA A 155 -19.32 -9.34 0.30
N GLU A 156 -19.78 -9.50 1.53
CA GLU A 156 -19.01 -9.24 2.75
C GLU A 156 -17.81 -10.19 2.87
N GLN A 157 -18.01 -11.49 2.61
CA GLN A 157 -16.92 -12.47 2.61
C GLN A 157 -15.87 -12.14 1.53
N PHE A 158 -16.29 -11.76 0.33
CA PHE A 158 -15.39 -11.35 -0.74
C PHE A 158 -14.63 -10.07 -0.38
N LEU A 159 -15.31 -9.10 0.24
CA LEU A 159 -14.68 -7.85 0.67
C LEU A 159 -13.58 -8.09 1.73
N GLN A 160 -13.72 -9.10 2.61
CA GLN A 160 -12.65 -9.48 3.54
C GLN A 160 -11.39 -9.98 2.82
N GLN A 161 -11.55 -10.68 1.70
CA GLN A 161 -10.41 -11.05 0.86
C GLN A 161 -9.76 -9.82 0.21
N VAL A 162 -10.58 -8.91 -0.33
CA VAL A 162 -10.11 -7.63 -0.91
C VAL A 162 -9.35 -6.81 0.14
N TRP A 163 -9.83 -6.78 1.38
CA TRP A 163 -9.16 -6.13 2.51
C TRP A 163 -7.77 -6.70 2.79
N ALA A 164 -7.67 -8.02 2.97
CA ALA A 164 -6.39 -8.67 3.23
C ALA A 164 -5.38 -8.44 2.08
N ASP A 165 -5.86 -8.45 0.84
CA ASP A 165 -5.04 -8.14 -0.34
C ASP A 165 -4.60 -6.66 -0.32
N ALA A 166 -5.50 -5.72 -0.02
CA ALA A 166 -5.17 -4.30 0.07
C ALA A 166 -4.11 -4.00 1.15
N VAL A 167 -4.22 -4.60 2.33
CA VAL A 167 -3.22 -4.45 3.41
C VAL A 167 -1.86 -5.00 2.97
N GLY A 168 -1.83 -6.16 2.29
CA GLY A 168 -0.62 -6.74 1.74
C GLY A 168 0.04 -5.85 0.69
N TYR A 169 -0.72 -5.39 -0.31
CA TYR A 169 -0.22 -4.52 -1.38
C TYR A 169 0.23 -3.15 -0.85
N CYS A 170 -0.46 -2.60 0.16
CA CYS A 170 -0.04 -1.40 0.88
C CYS A 170 1.38 -1.55 1.44
N GLY A 171 1.68 -2.68 2.09
CA GLY A 171 3.03 -2.94 2.58
C GLY A 171 4.06 -3.11 1.47
N THR A 172 3.69 -3.70 0.32
CA THR A 172 4.61 -3.78 -0.84
C THR A 172 4.91 -2.41 -1.43
N GLU A 173 3.93 -1.51 -1.48
CA GLU A 173 4.11 -0.13 -1.94
C GLU A 173 5.08 0.63 -1.03
N LEU A 174 4.94 0.49 0.30
CA LEU A 174 5.85 1.10 1.27
C LEU A 174 7.31 0.67 1.04
N ILE A 175 7.55 -0.63 0.88
CA ILE A 175 8.90 -1.17 0.65
C ILE A 175 9.44 -0.73 -0.71
N ARG A 176 8.69 -0.95 -1.79
CA ARG A 176 9.18 -0.71 -3.16
C ARG A 176 9.47 0.75 -3.44
N ARG A 177 8.75 1.68 -2.81
CA ARG A 177 8.97 3.13 -2.91
C ARG A 177 10.12 3.64 -2.05
N THR A 178 10.64 2.83 -1.14
CA THR A 178 11.72 3.22 -0.22
C THR A 178 13.09 2.72 -0.66
N ILE A 179 13.17 1.51 -1.24
CA ILE A 179 14.45 0.87 -1.61
C ILE A 179 14.49 0.33 -3.06
N GLY A 180 13.39 0.45 -3.79
CA GLY A 180 13.28 0.00 -5.18
C GLY A 180 13.77 1.05 -6.18
N LEU A 181 13.38 0.91 -7.43
CA LEU A 181 13.80 1.84 -8.49
C LEU A 181 13.11 3.21 -8.42
N ALA A 182 11.82 3.22 -8.09
CA ALA A 182 10.97 4.39 -8.22
C ALA A 182 10.59 4.93 -6.84
N HIS A 183 11.29 5.96 -6.40
CA HIS A 183 11.10 6.57 -5.08
C HIS A 183 9.90 7.52 -5.02
N VAL A 184 9.69 8.15 -3.86
CA VAL A 184 8.67 9.19 -3.63
C VAL A 184 9.27 10.44 -2.99
N ALA A 185 8.77 11.60 -3.39
CA ALA A 185 9.21 12.88 -2.87
C ALA A 185 8.99 13.03 -1.35
N ASP A 186 7.97 12.36 -0.80
CA ASP A 186 7.65 12.35 0.64
C ASP A 186 8.81 11.87 1.52
N LEU A 187 9.72 11.05 0.98
CA LEU A 187 10.93 10.59 1.67
C LEU A 187 12.18 11.29 1.12
N ASP A 188 12.31 11.37 -0.20
CA ASP A 188 13.53 11.88 -0.85
C ASP A 188 13.74 13.39 -0.65
N SER A 189 12.68 14.16 -0.41
CA SER A 189 12.78 15.61 -0.17
C SER A 189 13.23 15.98 1.25
N ILE A 190 13.34 15.00 2.15
CA ILE A 190 13.85 15.22 3.50
C ILE A 190 15.35 15.55 3.43
N THR A 191 15.70 16.77 3.85
CA THR A 191 17.05 17.33 3.69
C THR A 191 18.03 16.82 4.74
N ASP A 192 17.57 16.60 5.98
CA ASP A 192 18.36 15.99 7.04
C ASP A 192 18.53 14.48 6.78
N ALA A 193 19.77 14.04 6.59
CA ALA A 193 20.07 12.67 6.18
C ALA A 193 19.74 11.63 7.26
N GLU A 194 19.95 11.95 8.54
CA GLU A 194 19.64 11.03 9.64
C GLU A 194 18.13 10.86 9.79
N MET A 195 17.39 11.97 9.76
CA MET A 195 15.92 11.98 9.80
C MET A 195 15.32 11.29 8.58
N ARG A 196 15.89 11.48 7.38
CA ARG A 196 15.47 10.75 6.17
C ARG A 196 15.63 9.24 6.38
N ALA A 197 16.79 8.80 6.86
CA ALA A 197 17.03 7.39 7.13
C ALA A 197 16.10 6.84 8.23
N GLU A 198 15.74 7.62 9.26
CA GLU A 198 14.71 7.22 10.24
C GLU A 198 13.33 7.05 9.61
N CYS A 199 12.88 8.00 8.79
CA CYS A 199 11.59 7.93 8.10
C CYS A 199 11.53 6.74 7.12
N GLN A 200 12.61 6.50 6.38
CA GLN A 200 12.73 5.34 5.47
C GLN A 200 12.74 4.02 6.25
N ARG A 201 13.47 3.93 7.38
CA ARG A 201 13.43 2.75 8.25
C ARG A 201 12.03 2.49 8.80
N ASN A 202 11.29 3.54 9.17
CA ASN A 202 9.90 3.42 9.58
C ASN A 202 9.03 2.82 8.45
N ALA A 203 9.13 3.36 7.24
CA ALA A 203 8.39 2.86 6.08
C ALA A 203 8.69 1.36 5.79
N LEU A 204 9.96 0.94 5.86
CA LEU A 204 10.35 -0.47 5.67
C LEU A 204 9.81 -1.38 6.76
N ASN A 205 9.92 -0.98 8.03
CA ASN A 205 9.43 -1.76 9.16
C ASN A 205 7.91 -1.91 9.12
N LEU A 206 7.19 -0.82 8.83
CA LEU A 206 5.75 -0.83 8.67
C LEU A 206 5.34 -1.69 7.48
N GLY A 207 5.98 -1.51 6.32
CA GLY A 207 5.69 -2.27 5.10
C GLY A 207 5.84 -3.78 5.33
N ARG A 208 6.94 -4.21 5.97
CA ARG A 208 7.14 -5.60 6.38
C ARG A 208 6.02 -6.08 7.31
N ALA A 209 5.70 -5.30 8.34
CA ALA A 209 4.68 -5.67 9.31
C ALA A 209 3.30 -5.84 8.66
N LEU A 210 2.93 -4.98 7.72
CA LEU A 210 1.66 -5.07 6.99
C LEU A 210 1.63 -6.31 6.08
N ILE A 211 2.69 -6.57 5.31
CA ILE A 211 2.73 -7.74 4.42
C ILE A 211 2.59 -9.05 5.22
N VAL A 212 3.38 -9.21 6.27
CA VAL A 212 3.42 -10.47 7.04
C VAL A 212 2.14 -10.67 7.86
N ASN A 213 1.55 -9.60 8.38
CA ASN A 213 0.39 -9.68 9.26
C ASN A 213 -0.95 -9.42 8.56
N ALA A 214 -0.97 -9.17 7.24
CA ALA A 214 -2.21 -8.90 6.51
C ALA A 214 -3.35 -9.91 6.80
N PRO A 215 -3.11 -11.24 6.88
CA PRO A 215 -4.16 -12.21 7.21
C PRO A 215 -4.75 -12.08 8.63
N HIS A 216 -4.06 -11.38 9.54
CA HIS A 216 -4.44 -11.22 10.94
C HIS A 216 -4.93 -9.80 11.27
N ILE A 217 -5.00 -8.91 10.27
CA ILE A 217 -5.54 -7.56 10.43
C ILE A 217 -6.98 -7.64 9.92
N GLU A 218 -7.95 -7.82 10.81
CA GLU A 218 -9.33 -8.15 10.42
C GLU A 218 -10.17 -6.94 9.99
N HIS A 219 -9.78 -5.74 10.43
CA HIS A 219 -10.55 -4.52 10.16
C HIS A 219 -9.70 -3.26 10.28
N ILE A 220 -10.27 -2.12 9.88
CA ILE A 220 -9.57 -0.84 9.80
C ILE A 220 -8.96 -0.40 11.13
N ASP A 221 -9.68 -0.55 12.26
CA ASP A 221 -9.12 -0.16 13.55
C ASP A 221 -7.92 -1.04 13.97
N ALA A 222 -7.90 -2.32 13.58
CA ALA A 222 -6.74 -3.19 13.78
C ALA A 222 -5.55 -2.74 12.92
N LEU A 223 -5.79 -2.28 11.69
CA LEU A 223 -4.76 -1.69 10.84
C LEU A 223 -4.18 -0.43 11.48
N LEU A 224 -5.03 0.51 11.93
CA LEU A 224 -4.56 1.75 12.56
C LEU A 224 -3.80 1.50 13.86
N ALA A 225 -4.24 0.53 14.67
CA ALA A 225 -3.51 0.10 15.85
C ALA A 225 -2.13 -0.45 15.49
N ARG A 226 -2.03 -1.24 14.41
CA ARG A 226 -0.74 -1.74 13.91
C ARG A 226 0.16 -0.61 13.43
N ILE A 227 -0.37 0.35 12.65
CA ILE A 227 0.41 1.50 12.17
C ILE A 227 1.00 2.27 13.35
N ARG A 228 0.21 2.56 14.39
CA ARG A 228 0.68 3.26 15.59
C ARG A 228 1.74 2.50 16.40
N GLN A 229 1.81 1.18 16.31
CA GLN A 229 2.86 0.39 16.96
C GLN A 229 4.21 0.48 16.24
N HIS A 230 4.19 0.83 14.95
CA HIS A 230 5.37 0.92 14.10
C HIS A 230 5.74 2.37 13.72
N GLY A 231 4.87 3.33 14.05
CA GLY A 231 4.94 4.76 13.72
C GLY A 231 5.53 5.66 14.80
#